data_AF-S4RLY8-F1
#
_entry.id   AF-S4RLY8-F1
#
_cell.length_a   1.000
_cell.length_b   1.000
_cell.length_c   1.000
_cell.angle_alpha   90.00
_cell.angle_beta   90.00
_cell.angle_gamma   90.00
#
_symmetry.space_group_name_H-M   'P 1'
#
loop_
_entity.id
_entity.type
_entity.pdbx_description
1 polymer ?
#
loop_
_entity_poly.entity_id
_entity_poly.type
_entity_poly.pdbx_seq_one_letter_code
_entity_poly.pdbx_strand_id
1 'polypeptide(L)'
;QSQDKSGQLNPDPCPICSRNFGKQWVVLQCGHCFCNECTAIQMAQYSVGSQRSAIRCAVCRHTTLHHEVSYVSTVGDGDQADDVTVKGSHSTKVEAVIRELMKIHMSDPEAKSLVFSTWQDVLDIIGKALKKNGIYFAQINGIHRFQENLSAFKHDPGTNVLLLPLHTGSNGLNIIEATHVILVEPILNPATEMQAIGRVHRIGQTRPTVVHRFAVKSTIEEKMVAMLKSAEKIEPHNIFKLF
;
A
#
# COMPACT_ATOMS: atom_id res chain seq x y z
N GLN A 1 18.86 -28.88 -3.97
CA GLN A 1 18.35 -27.64 -4.58
C GLN A 1 17.08 -28.00 -5.33
N SER A 2 15.91 -27.84 -4.71
CA SER A 2 14.62 -28.16 -5.33
C SER A 2 14.14 -26.93 -6.10
N GLN A 3 14.31 -26.98 -7.42
CA GLN A 3 13.75 -26.00 -8.35
C GLN A 3 12.26 -26.29 -8.51
N ASP A 4 11.42 -25.29 -8.22
CA ASP A 4 10.03 -25.31 -8.66
C ASP A 4 9.96 -24.73 -10.09
N LYS A 5 9.07 -25.29 -10.92
CA LYS A 5 9.11 -25.17 -12.40
C LYS A 5 8.77 -23.79 -12.99
N SER A 6 8.78 -22.71 -12.22
CA SER A 6 8.44 -21.35 -12.66
C SER A 6 9.64 -20.41 -12.84
N GLY A 7 10.88 -20.85 -12.56
CA GLY A 7 12.07 -20.00 -12.71
C GLY A 7 12.10 -18.76 -11.79
N GLN A 8 11.21 -18.69 -10.80
CA GLN A 8 11.15 -17.62 -9.81
C GLN A 8 12.08 -17.95 -8.65
N LEU A 9 13.16 -17.18 -8.49
CA LEU A 9 14.01 -17.25 -7.31
C LEU A 9 13.28 -16.55 -6.15
N ASN A 10 12.56 -17.32 -5.32
CA ASN A 10 12.18 -16.86 -3.99
C ASN A 10 13.45 -16.49 -3.21
N PRO A 11 13.42 -15.44 -2.36
CA PRO A 11 14.54 -15.15 -1.47
C PRO A 11 14.84 -16.38 -0.59
N ASP A 12 16.08 -16.47 -0.12
CA ASP A 12 16.56 -17.55 0.76
C ASP A 12 15.58 -17.81 1.92
N PRO A 13 15.47 -19.06 2.43
CA PRO A 13 14.54 -19.40 3.50
C PRO A 13 14.67 -18.49 4.72
N CYS A 14 13.57 -18.36 5.47
CA CYS A 14 13.52 -17.50 6.64
C CYS A 14 14.70 -17.79 7.59
N PRO A 15 15.54 -16.79 7.93
CA PRO A 15 16.77 -17.02 8.71
C PRO A 15 16.51 -17.40 10.17
N ILE A 16 15.26 -17.30 10.64
CA ILE A 16 14.87 -17.68 12.01
C ILE A 16 14.45 -19.14 12.08
N CYS A 17 13.55 -19.58 11.20
CA CYS A 17 13.00 -20.95 11.24
C CYS A 17 13.49 -21.86 10.11
N SER A 18 14.33 -21.35 9.20
CA SER A 18 14.82 -22.04 8.01
C SER A 18 13.74 -22.58 7.07
N ARG A 19 12.47 -22.15 7.23
CA ARG A 19 11.37 -22.51 6.33
C ARG A 19 11.36 -21.57 5.13
N ASN A 20 11.09 -22.10 3.94
CA ASN A 20 10.88 -21.31 2.73
C ASN A 20 9.72 -20.33 2.95
N PHE A 21 9.81 -19.14 2.36
CA PHE A 21 8.69 -18.20 2.38
C PHE A 21 7.50 -18.79 1.62
N GLY A 22 6.31 -18.65 2.20
CA GLY A 22 5.05 -18.98 1.54
C GLY A 22 4.60 -17.87 0.60
N LYS A 23 3.29 -17.77 0.37
CA LYS A 23 2.69 -16.75 -0.51
C LYS A 23 2.89 -15.31 -0.02
N GLN A 24 3.16 -15.14 1.28
CA GLN A 24 3.40 -13.86 1.91
C GLN A 24 4.58 -13.94 2.86
N TRP A 25 5.36 -12.86 2.92
CA TRP A 25 6.44 -12.70 3.89
C TRP A 25 6.64 -11.25 4.26
N VAL A 26 7.38 -11.03 5.34
CA VAL A 26 7.72 -9.72 5.88
C VAL A 26 9.10 -9.31 5.40
N VAL A 27 9.25 -8.02 5.10
CA VAL A 27 10.53 -7.37 4.81
C VAL A 27 10.72 -6.23 5.81
N LEU A 28 11.80 -6.29 6.59
CA LEU A 28 12.19 -5.19 7.48
C LEU A 28 12.84 -4.04 6.68
N GLN A 29 13.00 -2.87 7.28
CA GLN A 29 13.61 -1.70 6.60
C GLN A 29 15.03 -1.96 6.08
N CYS A 30 15.77 -2.83 6.76
CA CYS A 30 17.09 -3.28 6.32
C CYS A 30 17.09 -4.23 5.10
N GLY A 31 15.91 -4.58 4.55
CA GLY A 31 15.75 -5.46 3.40
C GLY A 31 15.74 -6.96 3.69
N HIS A 32 16.04 -7.38 4.92
CA HIS A 32 15.99 -8.80 5.29
C HIS A 32 14.55 -9.31 5.41
N CYS A 33 14.33 -10.51 4.89
CA CYS A 33 13.03 -11.15 4.78
C CYS A 33 12.80 -12.16 5.92
N PHE A 34 11.58 -12.21 6.46
CA PHE A 34 11.18 -13.13 7.54
C PHE A 34 9.77 -13.69 7.25
N CYS A 35 9.49 -14.93 7.68
CA CYS A 35 8.13 -15.46 7.54
C CYS A 35 7.18 -14.75 8.52
N ASN A 36 5.89 -14.70 8.18
CA ASN A 36 4.88 -14.02 8.99
C ASN A 36 4.85 -14.54 10.44
N GLU A 37 4.98 -15.85 10.63
CA GLU A 37 5.00 -16.47 11.97
C GLU A 37 6.19 -15.99 12.81
N CYS A 38 7.41 -16.01 12.26
CA CYS A 38 8.57 -15.56 12.99
C CYS A 38 8.51 -14.06 13.28
N THR A 39 8.01 -13.24 12.36
CA THR A 39 7.78 -11.81 12.60
C THR A 39 6.77 -11.60 13.72
N ALA A 40 5.65 -12.32 13.72
CA ALA A 40 4.63 -12.22 14.77
C ALA A 40 5.19 -12.60 16.15
N ILE A 41 6.01 -13.66 16.21
CA ILE A 41 6.70 -14.07 17.44
C ILE A 41 7.68 -12.97 17.89
N GLN A 42 8.46 -12.40 16.97
CA GLN A 42 9.39 -11.30 17.29
C GLN A 42 8.64 -10.06 17.80
N MET A 43 7.52 -9.70 17.18
CA MET A 43 6.65 -8.61 17.62
C MET A 43 6.09 -8.89 19.03
N ALA A 44 5.69 -10.13 19.33
CA ALA A 44 5.15 -10.49 20.64
C ALA A 44 6.23 -10.57 21.73
N GLN A 45 7.42 -11.12 21.43
CA GLN A 45 8.47 -11.39 22.40
C GLN A 45 9.31 -10.15 22.77
N TYR A 46 9.52 -9.21 21.85
CA TYR A 46 10.36 -8.03 22.08
C TYR A 46 9.58 -6.78 22.50
N SER A 47 8.26 -6.89 22.68
CA SER A 47 7.38 -5.80 23.15
C SER A 47 7.44 -5.55 24.68
N VAL A 48 8.45 -6.06 25.39
CA VAL A 48 8.60 -5.87 26.85
C VAL A 48 9.51 -4.67 27.15
N GLY A 49 9.02 -3.69 27.92
CA GLY A 49 9.78 -2.50 28.31
C GLY A 49 9.51 -1.26 27.43
N SER A 50 10.54 -0.44 27.14
CA SER A 50 10.41 0.83 26.40
C SER A 50 10.35 0.68 24.87
N GLN A 51 10.54 -0.54 24.34
CA GLN A 51 10.57 -0.86 22.90
C GLN A 51 9.27 -1.54 22.45
N ARG A 52 8.12 -1.01 22.86
CA ARG A 52 6.78 -1.65 22.68
C ARG A 52 6.30 -1.77 21.22
N SER A 53 7.08 -1.30 20.25
CA SER A 53 6.63 -1.14 18.87
C SER A 53 7.76 -1.28 17.85
N ALA A 54 8.77 -2.12 18.11
CA ALA A 54 9.89 -2.30 17.20
C ALA A 54 10.40 -3.76 17.12
N ILE A 55 10.77 -4.18 15.92
CA ILE A 55 11.45 -5.44 15.63
C ILE A 55 12.94 -5.18 15.43
N ARG A 56 13.79 -5.97 16.08
CA ARG A 56 15.22 -5.97 15.80
C ARG A 56 15.55 -7.08 14.82
N CYS A 57 16.10 -6.74 13.65
CA CYS A 57 16.44 -7.71 12.61
C CYS A 57 17.39 -8.80 13.13
N ALA A 58 17.02 -10.08 13.00
CA ALA A 58 17.86 -11.19 13.42
C ALA A 58 19.13 -11.38 12.58
N VAL A 59 19.20 -10.75 11.39
CA VAL A 59 20.37 -10.84 10.49
C VAL A 59 21.36 -9.70 10.73
N CYS A 60 20.92 -8.45 10.63
CA CYS A 60 21.82 -7.28 10.72
C CYS A 60 21.61 -6.41 11.96
N ARG A 61 20.68 -6.77 12.85
CA ARG A 61 20.35 -6.05 14.10
C ARG A 61 19.80 -4.63 13.93
N HIS A 62 19.50 -4.19 12.72
CA HIS A 62 18.78 -2.94 12.45
C HIS A 62 17.38 -3.02 13.07
N THR A 63 16.95 -1.92 13.70
CA THR A 63 15.64 -1.83 14.35
C THR A 63 14.64 -1.23 13.37
N THR A 64 13.51 -1.89 13.18
CA THR A 64 12.39 -1.45 12.35
C THR A 64 11.15 -1.33 13.23
N LEU A 65 10.48 -0.18 13.22
CA LEU A 65 9.25 0.00 13.98
C LEU A 65 8.15 -0.91 13.41
N HIS A 66 7.20 -1.36 14.23
CA HIS A 66 6.14 -2.27 13.81
C HIS A 66 5.31 -1.74 12.64
N HIS A 67 5.12 -0.42 12.57
CA HIS A 67 4.37 0.25 11.51
C HIS A 67 5.20 0.48 10.23
N GLU A 68 6.51 0.23 10.29
CA GLU A 68 7.47 0.30 9.17
C GLU A 68 7.68 -1.06 8.49
N VAL A 69 7.06 -2.11 9.02
CA VAL A 69 7.19 -3.46 8.50
C VAL A 69 6.43 -3.57 7.17
N SER A 70 7.14 -3.97 6.11
CA SER A 70 6.56 -4.19 4.80
C SER A 70 6.17 -5.65 4.59
N TYR A 71 5.13 -5.90 3.80
CA TYR A 71 4.64 -7.25 3.50
C TYR A 71 4.68 -7.51 2.00
N VAL A 72 5.43 -8.52 1.59
CA VAL A 72 5.43 -8.97 0.20
C VAL A 72 4.40 -10.07 0.04
N SER A 73 3.58 -9.94 -0.99
CA SER A 73 2.64 -10.95 -1.43
C SER A 73 3.08 -11.48 -2.80
N THR A 74 2.84 -12.75 -3.09
CA THR A 74 3.11 -13.39 -4.41
C THR A 74 1.85 -13.92 -5.06
N VAL A 75 0.67 -13.62 -4.52
CA VAL A 75 -0.59 -14.10 -5.11
C VAL A 75 -0.87 -13.44 -6.46
N GLY A 76 -0.36 -14.07 -7.51
CA GLY A 76 -1.21 -14.52 -8.62
C GLY A 76 -2.02 -15.74 -8.14
N ASP A 77 -3.32 -15.65 -8.36
CA ASP A 77 -4.41 -16.63 -8.25
C ASP A 77 -4.22 -17.97 -7.51
N GLY A 78 -5.17 -18.27 -6.63
CA GLY A 78 -5.41 -19.62 -6.08
C GLY A 78 -5.23 -19.77 -4.57
N ASP A 79 -6.36 -19.96 -3.88
CA ASP A 79 -6.57 -20.52 -2.53
C ASP A 79 -6.36 -19.67 -1.26
N GLN A 80 -7.50 -19.07 -0.89
CA GLN A 80 -8.22 -18.96 0.40
C GLN A 80 -7.58 -18.21 1.59
N ALA A 81 -7.90 -16.91 1.68
CA ALA A 81 -8.61 -16.27 2.81
C ALA A 81 -8.81 -14.77 2.51
N ASP A 82 -9.93 -14.43 1.86
CA ASP A 82 -10.76 -13.23 2.05
C ASP A 82 -11.67 -13.04 0.82
N ASP A 83 -12.96 -13.13 1.08
CA ASP A 83 -14.15 -13.26 0.22
C ASP A 83 -14.46 -12.05 -0.69
N VAL A 84 -13.46 -11.45 -1.32
CA VAL A 84 -13.65 -10.23 -2.12
C VAL A 84 -13.46 -10.51 -3.60
N THR A 85 -14.56 -10.88 -4.25
CA THR A 85 -14.62 -11.09 -5.70
C THR A 85 -14.75 -9.75 -6.43
N VAL A 86 -13.74 -9.39 -7.22
CA VAL A 86 -13.75 -8.19 -8.05
C VAL A 86 -14.51 -8.47 -9.34
N LYS A 87 -15.53 -7.67 -9.65
CA LYS A 87 -16.34 -7.76 -10.86
C LYS A 87 -15.61 -7.17 -12.08
N GLY A 88 -15.64 -7.92 -13.18
CA GLY A 88 -15.14 -7.52 -14.49
C GLY A 88 -13.70 -7.98 -14.77
N SER A 89 -13.30 -7.90 -16.05
CA SER A 89 -11.93 -8.22 -16.49
C SER A 89 -11.06 -6.97 -16.38
N HIS A 90 -10.04 -7.00 -15.52
CA HIS A 90 -9.09 -5.92 -15.29
C HIS A 90 -7.64 -6.45 -15.36
N SER A 91 -6.65 -5.56 -15.42
CA SER A 91 -5.26 -5.99 -15.23
C SER A 91 -5.03 -6.39 -13.77
N THR A 92 -4.04 -7.26 -13.51
CA THR A 92 -3.70 -7.75 -12.16
C THR A 92 -3.53 -6.62 -11.15
N LYS A 93 -2.90 -5.51 -11.58
CA LYS A 93 -2.65 -4.35 -10.73
C LYS A 93 -3.93 -3.59 -10.39
N VAL A 94 -4.79 -3.34 -11.38
CA VAL A 94 -6.08 -2.66 -11.17
C VAL A 94 -6.96 -3.53 -10.28
N GLU A 95 -7.03 -4.83 -10.55
CA GLU A 95 -7.80 -5.76 -9.72
C GLU A 95 -7.32 -5.75 -8.27
N ALA A 96 -6.01 -5.76 -8.05
CA ALA A 96 -5.45 -5.67 -6.71
C ALA A 96 -5.80 -4.35 -5.99
N VAL A 97 -5.76 -3.21 -6.69
CA VAL A 97 -6.18 -1.92 -6.13
C VAL A 97 -7.66 -1.95 -5.74
N ILE A 98 -8.53 -2.46 -6.61
CA ILE A 98 -9.97 -2.55 -6.34
C ILE A 98 -10.25 -3.50 -5.17
N ARG A 99 -9.61 -4.66 -5.15
CA ARG A 99 -9.73 -5.63 -4.05
C ARG A 99 -9.33 -5.00 -2.72
N GLU A 100 -8.25 -4.24 -2.70
CA GLU A 100 -7.82 -3.54 -1.49
C GLU A 100 -8.83 -2.49 -1.03
N LEU A 101 -9.35 -1.68 -1.95
CA LEU A 101 -10.37 -0.67 -1.63
C LEU A 101 -11.66 -1.32 -1.09
N MET A 102 -12.05 -2.47 -1.64
CA MET A 102 -13.17 -3.25 -1.14
C MET A 102 -12.89 -3.80 0.27
N LYS A 103 -11.68 -4.33 0.53
CA LYS A 103 -11.29 -4.80 1.86
C LYS A 103 -11.32 -3.68 2.90
N ILE A 104 -10.80 -2.50 2.55
CA ILE A 104 -10.85 -1.32 3.42
C ILE A 104 -12.30 -0.99 3.75
N HIS A 105 -13.17 -0.88 2.75
CA HIS A 105 -14.59 -0.57 2.94
C HIS A 105 -15.35 -1.62 3.75
N MET A 106 -15.03 -2.91 3.57
CA MET A 106 -15.63 -4.00 4.37
C MET A 106 -15.18 -3.96 5.83
N SER A 107 -13.91 -3.61 6.08
CA SER A 107 -13.37 -3.50 7.44
C SER A 107 -13.84 -2.26 8.18
N ASP A 108 -14.05 -1.16 7.44
CA ASP A 108 -14.53 0.11 7.94
C ASP A 108 -15.30 0.84 6.83
N PRO A 109 -16.65 0.80 6.87
CA PRO A 109 -17.50 1.47 5.88
C PRO A 109 -17.33 2.99 5.82
N GLU A 110 -16.83 3.60 6.90
CA GLU A 110 -16.59 5.05 6.97
C GLU A 110 -15.17 5.43 6.51
N ALA A 111 -14.29 4.45 6.27
CA ALA A 111 -12.94 4.72 5.80
C ALA A 111 -12.96 5.41 4.45
N LYS A 112 -12.16 6.47 4.33
CA LYS A 112 -11.98 7.22 3.10
C LYS A 112 -10.56 7.03 2.56
N SER A 113 -10.46 6.79 1.25
CA SER A 113 -9.23 6.45 0.56
C SER A 113 -8.91 7.46 -0.54
N LEU A 114 -7.68 7.97 -0.55
CA LEU A 114 -7.12 8.68 -1.70
C LEU A 114 -6.39 7.69 -2.60
N VAL A 115 -6.63 7.76 -3.90
CA VAL A 115 -5.92 6.97 -4.90
C VAL A 115 -5.13 7.92 -5.80
N PHE A 116 -3.81 7.83 -5.71
CA PHE A 116 -2.89 8.63 -6.50
C PHE A 116 -2.31 7.84 -7.67
N SER A 117 -2.25 8.50 -8.82
CA SER A 117 -1.45 8.07 -9.96
C SER A 117 -0.91 9.29 -10.71
N THR A 118 0.25 9.13 -11.32
CA THR A 118 0.85 10.04 -12.29
C THR A 118 0.14 9.96 -13.65
N TRP A 119 -0.60 8.88 -13.91
CA TRP A 119 -1.26 8.62 -15.19
C TRP A 119 -2.78 8.82 -15.09
N GLN A 120 -3.32 9.79 -15.81
CA GLN A 120 -4.75 10.06 -15.84
C GLN A 120 -5.55 8.85 -16.35
N ASP A 121 -5.04 8.18 -17.38
CA ASP A 121 -5.69 6.99 -17.96
C ASP A 121 -5.83 5.84 -16.95
N VAL A 122 -4.87 5.69 -16.03
CA VAL A 122 -4.93 4.68 -14.97
C VAL A 122 -6.04 5.02 -13.98
N LEU A 123 -6.21 6.29 -13.60
CA LEU A 123 -7.32 6.73 -12.77
C LEU A 123 -8.67 6.48 -13.47
N ASP A 124 -8.77 6.73 -14.77
CA ASP A 124 -9.99 6.49 -15.53
C ASP A 124 -10.34 4.99 -15.60
N ILE A 125 -9.34 4.12 -15.75
CA ILE A 125 -9.50 2.66 -15.70
C ILE A 125 -9.97 2.22 -14.31
N ILE A 126 -9.35 2.74 -13.25
CA ILE A 126 -9.76 2.46 -11.86
C ILE A 126 -11.19 2.95 -11.62
N GLY A 127 -11.56 4.14 -12.07
CA GLY A 127 -12.92 4.67 -11.95
C GLY A 127 -13.97 3.77 -12.63
N LYS A 128 -13.67 3.26 -13.83
CA LYS A 128 -14.52 2.27 -14.50
C LYS A 128 -14.64 0.98 -13.69
N ALA A 129 -13.55 0.52 -13.08
CA ALA A 129 -13.55 -0.69 -12.24
C ALA A 129 -14.32 -0.49 -10.94
N LEU A 130 -14.18 0.65 -10.25
CA LEU A 130 -14.95 1.03 -9.07
C LEU A 130 -16.44 1.04 -9.35
N LYS A 131 -16.85 1.68 -10.47
CA LYS A 131 -18.26 1.72 -10.89
C LYS A 131 -18.84 0.32 -11.12
N LYS A 132 -18.09 -0.59 -11.74
CA LYS A 132 -18.51 -1.99 -11.94
C LYS A 132 -18.64 -2.77 -10.64
N ASN A 133 -17.91 -2.37 -9.60
CA ASN A 133 -17.91 -2.99 -8.28
C ASN A 133 -18.86 -2.31 -7.29
N GLY A 134 -19.62 -1.28 -7.73
CA GLY A 134 -20.59 -0.59 -6.88
C GLY A 134 -19.94 0.31 -5.82
N ILE A 135 -18.68 0.71 -6.01
CA ILE A 135 -17.98 1.62 -5.10
C ILE A 135 -18.15 3.03 -5.62
N TYR A 136 -18.74 3.90 -4.80
CA TYR A 136 -18.89 5.31 -5.11
C TYR A 136 -17.55 6.04 -4.93
N PHE A 137 -17.25 6.90 -5.89
CA PHE A 137 -16.00 7.65 -5.91
C PHE A 137 -16.21 9.03 -6.50
N ALA A 138 -15.39 9.97 -6.06
CA ALA A 138 -15.15 11.23 -6.71
C ALA A 138 -13.83 11.16 -7.49
N GLN A 139 -13.71 11.97 -8.54
CA GLN A 139 -12.48 12.04 -9.33
C GLN A 139 -12.16 13.48 -9.66
N ILE A 140 -10.93 13.90 -9.37
CA ILE A 140 -10.44 15.21 -9.79
C ILE A 140 -9.72 15.04 -11.13
N ASN A 141 -10.27 15.66 -12.17
CA ASN A 141 -9.65 15.73 -13.49
C ASN A 141 -9.66 17.19 -13.97
N GLY A 142 -8.60 17.91 -13.60
CA GLY A 142 -8.48 19.34 -13.84
C GLY A 142 -9.33 20.21 -12.90
N ILE A 143 -9.56 21.46 -13.34
CA ILE A 143 -10.22 22.52 -12.56
C ILE A 143 -11.76 22.40 -12.58
N HIS A 144 -12.31 21.76 -13.60
CA HIS A 144 -13.75 21.63 -13.77
C HIS A 144 -14.31 20.66 -12.72
N ARG A 145 -15.34 21.09 -11.97
CA ARG A 145 -15.94 20.36 -10.83
C ARG A 145 -14.97 20.01 -9.70
N PHE A 146 -13.80 20.63 -9.65
CA PHE A 146 -12.82 20.39 -8.60
C PHE A 146 -13.41 20.52 -7.19
N GLN A 147 -14.06 21.66 -6.92
CA GLN A 147 -14.66 21.95 -5.62
C GLN A 147 -15.86 21.06 -5.31
N GLU A 148 -16.66 20.73 -6.33
CA GLU A 148 -17.80 19.83 -6.21
C GLU A 148 -17.35 18.42 -5.81
N ASN A 149 -16.38 17.86 -6.53
CA ASN A 149 -15.86 16.52 -6.28
C ASN A 149 -15.10 16.43 -4.95
N LEU A 150 -14.34 17.47 -4.60
CA LEU A 150 -13.68 17.55 -3.30
C LEU A 150 -14.69 17.65 -2.16
N SER A 151 -15.74 18.47 -2.32
CA SER A 151 -16.80 18.60 -1.32
C SER A 151 -17.58 17.31 -1.15
N ALA A 152 -17.91 16.61 -2.24
CA ALA A 152 -18.53 15.30 -2.20
C ALA A 152 -17.67 14.33 -1.40
N PHE A 153 -16.37 14.21 -1.70
CA PHE A 153 -15.48 13.35 -0.94
C PHE A 153 -15.42 13.72 0.55
N LYS A 154 -15.46 15.00 0.91
CA LYS A 154 -15.37 15.43 2.32
C LYS A 154 -16.65 15.18 3.11
N HIS A 155 -17.80 15.47 2.52
CA HIS A 155 -19.05 15.59 3.26
C HIS A 155 -20.06 14.47 2.98
N ASP A 156 -19.97 13.80 1.84
CA ASP A 156 -20.85 12.66 1.53
C ASP A 156 -20.29 11.37 2.16
N PRO A 157 -21.03 10.73 3.09
CA PRO A 157 -20.61 9.45 3.66
C PRO A 157 -20.54 8.32 2.61
N GLY A 158 -21.31 8.42 1.52
CA GLY A 158 -21.31 7.43 0.45
C GLY A 158 -20.06 7.49 -0.42
N THR A 159 -19.37 8.62 -0.49
CA THR A 159 -18.18 8.80 -1.34
C THR A 159 -16.91 8.43 -0.55
N ASN A 160 -16.53 7.15 -0.57
CA ASN A 160 -15.36 6.65 0.16
C ASN A 160 -14.03 6.81 -0.59
N VAL A 161 -14.05 6.98 -1.92
CA VAL A 161 -12.82 7.01 -2.73
C VAL A 161 -12.69 8.35 -3.47
N LEU A 162 -11.50 8.93 -3.45
CA LEU A 162 -11.15 10.06 -4.31
C LEU A 162 -9.95 9.69 -5.19
N LEU A 163 -10.19 9.71 -6.49
CA LEU A 163 -9.17 9.53 -7.53
C LEU A 163 -8.51 10.88 -7.81
N LEU A 164 -7.20 10.99 -7.60
CA LEU A 164 -6.48 12.25 -7.63
C LEU A 164 -5.16 12.12 -8.40
N PRO A 165 -4.94 12.89 -9.48
CA PRO A 165 -3.64 12.93 -10.13
C PRO A 165 -2.56 13.42 -9.16
N LEU A 166 -1.41 12.76 -9.15
CA LEU A 166 -0.33 13.06 -8.21
C LEU A 166 0.11 14.53 -8.27
N HIS A 167 0.19 15.09 -9.48
CA HIS A 167 0.56 16.50 -9.69
C HIS A 167 -0.48 17.48 -9.12
N THR A 168 -1.74 17.07 -8.95
CA THR A 168 -2.77 17.93 -8.34
C THR A 168 -2.59 18.02 -6.82
N GLY A 169 -1.85 17.08 -6.22
CA GLY A 169 -1.48 17.09 -4.79
C GLY A 169 -0.57 18.25 -4.36
N SER A 170 0.08 18.95 -5.30
CA SER A 170 0.95 20.09 -4.99
C SER A 170 0.16 21.39 -4.67
N ASN A 171 -1.14 21.44 -4.95
CA ASN A 171 -1.96 22.66 -4.85
C ASN A 171 -2.41 23.06 -3.43
N GLY A 172 -1.86 22.44 -2.37
CA GLY A 172 -2.16 22.86 -1.00
C GLY A 172 -3.45 22.27 -0.40
N LEU A 173 -3.98 21.17 -0.95
CA LEU A 173 -5.22 20.56 -0.49
C LEU A 173 -5.12 20.04 0.95
N ASN A 174 -6.18 20.28 1.73
CA ASN A 174 -6.31 19.75 3.09
C ASN A 174 -7.36 18.64 3.09
N ILE A 175 -6.93 17.38 3.11
CA ILE A 175 -7.82 16.22 2.96
C ILE A 175 -7.66 15.28 4.17
N ILE A 176 -7.97 15.82 5.35
CA ILE A 176 -7.91 15.10 6.63
C ILE A 176 -9.01 14.05 6.78
N GLU A 177 -9.96 13.98 5.86
CA GLU A 177 -11.04 12.99 5.90
C GLU A 177 -10.54 11.60 5.49
N ALA A 178 -9.44 11.52 4.73
CA ALA A 178 -8.88 10.25 4.29
C ALA A 178 -8.01 9.59 5.37
N THR A 179 -8.17 8.28 5.54
CA THR A 179 -7.35 7.44 6.44
C THR A 179 -6.46 6.48 5.67
N HIS A 180 -6.73 6.28 4.37
CA HIS A 180 -5.93 5.44 3.50
C HIS A 180 -5.40 6.22 2.29
N VAL A 181 -4.15 5.96 1.93
CA VAL A 181 -3.50 6.47 0.73
C VAL A 181 -3.08 5.28 -0.12
N ILE A 182 -3.56 5.22 -1.36
CA ILE A 182 -3.18 4.21 -2.35
C ILE A 182 -2.29 4.90 -3.37
N LEU A 183 -1.03 4.48 -3.44
CA LEU A 183 -0.10 4.87 -4.50
C LEU A 183 -0.12 3.75 -5.54
N VAL A 184 -0.72 4.04 -6.69
CA VAL A 184 -0.93 3.02 -7.72
C VAL A 184 0.39 2.60 -8.35
N GLU A 185 1.41 3.45 -8.38
CA GLU A 185 2.75 3.10 -8.86
C GLU A 185 3.86 3.75 -8.03
N PRO A 186 5.10 3.25 -8.11
CA PRO A 186 6.25 3.86 -7.44
C PRO A 186 6.50 5.30 -7.92
N ILE A 187 6.66 6.22 -6.98
CA ILE A 187 6.94 7.63 -7.27
C ILE A 187 8.46 7.84 -7.18
N LEU A 188 9.09 8.18 -8.32
CA LEU A 188 10.55 8.36 -8.39
C LEU A 188 11.10 9.48 -7.51
N ASN A 189 10.28 10.49 -7.20
CA ASN A 189 10.67 11.62 -6.37
C ASN A 189 10.06 11.48 -4.97
N PRO A 190 10.85 11.09 -3.95
CA PRO A 190 10.36 10.95 -2.57
C PRO A 190 9.71 12.22 -2.03
N ALA A 191 10.18 13.41 -2.43
CA ALA A 191 9.59 14.67 -2.00
C ALA A 191 8.17 14.87 -2.53
N THR A 192 7.90 14.42 -3.76
CA THR A 192 6.55 14.46 -4.35
C THR A 192 5.60 13.51 -3.61
N GLU A 193 6.08 12.30 -3.29
CA GLU A 193 5.32 11.33 -2.52
C GLU A 193 5.00 11.83 -1.11
N MET A 194 6.02 12.28 -0.39
CA MET A 194 5.87 12.82 0.97
C MET A 194 4.93 14.03 0.99
N GLN A 195 4.99 14.90 -0.03
CA GLN A 195 4.06 16.01 -0.16
C GLN A 195 2.62 15.52 -0.36
N ALA A 196 2.39 14.48 -1.16
CA ALA A 196 1.07 13.90 -1.38
C ALA A 196 0.51 13.25 -0.10
N ILE A 197 1.34 12.47 0.61
CA ILE A 197 0.97 11.83 1.89
C ILE A 197 0.70 12.90 2.96
N GLY A 198 1.52 13.94 3.05
CA GLY A 198 1.37 15.05 4.00
C GLY A 198 0.10 15.89 3.81
N ARG A 199 -0.67 15.69 2.73
CA ARG A 199 -2.03 16.28 2.58
C ARG A 199 -3.09 15.55 3.39
N VAL A 200 -2.83 14.29 3.73
CA VAL A 200 -3.69 13.41 4.50
C VAL A 200 -3.18 13.28 5.93
N HIS A 201 -1.89 12.99 6.07
CA HIS A 201 -1.19 12.92 7.34
C HIS A 201 -0.83 14.33 7.81
N ARG A 202 -1.85 15.08 8.26
CA ARG A 202 -1.72 16.48 8.67
C ARG A 202 -2.27 16.70 10.09
N ILE A 203 -1.76 17.73 10.76
CA ILE A 203 -2.30 18.23 12.03
C ILE A 203 -3.81 18.47 11.87
N GLY A 204 -4.62 17.76 12.67
CA GLY A 204 -6.09 17.76 12.60
C GLY A 204 -6.70 16.40 12.22
N GLN A 205 -5.91 15.49 11.64
CA GLN A 205 -6.30 14.09 11.48
C GLN A 205 -6.21 13.38 12.85
N THR A 206 -7.30 12.77 13.29
CA THR A 206 -7.40 12.06 14.58
C THR A 206 -7.24 10.55 14.44
N ARG A 207 -7.32 10.02 13.21
CA ARG A 207 -7.25 8.59 12.89
C ARG A 207 -5.90 8.23 12.25
N PRO A 208 -5.34 7.04 12.53
CA PRO A 208 -4.11 6.58 11.87
C PRO A 208 -4.23 6.59 10.35
N THR A 209 -3.18 7.05 9.66
CA THR A 209 -3.11 7.02 8.19
C THR A 209 -2.31 5.81 7.73
N VAL A 210 -2.83 5.07 6.75
CA VAL A 210 -2.16 3.90 6.16
C VAL A 210 -1.84 4.16 4.70
N VAL A 211 -0.56 4.02 4.32
CA VAL A 211 -0.11 4.19 2.93
C VAL A 211 0.18 2.83 2.30
N HIS A 212 -0.57 2.52 1.24
CA HIS A 212 -0.44 1.31 0.43
C HIS A 212 0.28 1.64 -0.88
N ARG A 213 1.44 1.04 -1.13
CA ARG A 213 2.22 1.24 -2.36
C ARG A 213 2.11 0.03 -3.26
N PHE A 214 1.56 0.19 -4.46
CA PHE A 214 1.43 -0.87 -5.44
C PHE A 214 2.63 -0.87 -6.39
N ALA A 215 3.25 -2.03 -6.57
CA ALA A 215 4.32 -2.22 -7.55
C ALA A 215 4.28 -3.63 -8.14
N VAL A 216 4.67 -3.78 -9.41
CA VAL A 216 4.64 -5.07 -10.11
C VAL A 216 6.00 -5.78 -10.11
N LYS A 217 5.98 -7.06 -9.70
CA LYS A 217 7.02 -8.11 -9.79
C LYS A 217 7.74 -8.15 -11.13
N SER A 218 9.07 -8.18 -11.15
CA SER A 218 9.86 -8.46 -12.36
C SER A 218 9.62 -7.46 -13.50
N THR A 219 9.20 -6.25 -13.14
CA THR A 219 9.05 -5.13 -14.07
C THR A 219 10.00 -3.99 -13.72
N ILE A 220 9.96 -2.92 -14.52
CA ILE A 220 10.65 -1.68 -14.19
C ILE A 220 10.24 -1.12 -12.82
N GLU A 221 9.01 -1.37 -12.36
CA GLU A 221 8.52 -0.88 -11.06
C GLU A 221 9.30 -1.48 -9.88
N GLU A 222 9.71 -2.75 -9.97
CA GLU A 222 10.55 -3.38 -8.94
C GLU A 222 11.92 -2.69 -8.82
N LYS A 223 12.53 -2.35 -9.97
CA LYS A 223 13.80 -1.61 -10.00
C LYS A 223 13.63 -0.21 -9.44
N MET A 224 12.52 0.46 -9.74
CA MET A 224 12.20 1.78 -9.18
C MET A 224 12.08 1.73 -7.66
N VAL A 225 11.35 0.73 -7.13
CA VAL A 225 11.26 0.50 -5.67
C VAL A 225 12.64 0.24 -5.06
N ALA A 226 13.50 -0.55 -5.72
CA ALA A 226 14.86 -0.80 -5.26
C ALA A 226 15.73 0.48 -5.23
N MET A 227 15.59 1.35 -6.23
CA MET A 227 16.28 2.64 -6.27
C MET A 227 15.81 3.58 -5.14
N LEU A 228 14.49 3.66 -4.90
CA LEU A 228 13.93 4.47 -3.82
C LEU A 228 14.45 4.03 -2.44
N LYS A 229 14.52 2.71 -2.22
CA LYS A 229 15.10 2.13 -0.98
C LYS A 229 16.57 2.50 -0.77
N SER A 230 17.34 2.70 -1.84
CA SER A 230 18.75 3.12 -1.73
C SER A 230 18.92 4.61 -1.43
N ALA A 231 17.89 5.42 -1.70
CA ALA A 231 17.91 6.88 -1.56
C ALA A 231 17.23 7.39 -0.27
N GLU A 232 16.39 6.59 0.39
CA GLU A 232 15.60 7.01 1.56
C GLU A 232 16.32 6.79 2.92
N LYS A 233 16.35 7.84 3.75
CA LYS A 233 16.24 7.72 5.22
C LYS A 233 14.74 7.53 5.52
N ILE A 234 14.35 6.36 5.99
CA ILE A 234 12.96 5.88 5.98
C ILE A 234 12.15 6.49 7.13
N GLU A 235 10.94 6.98 6.81
CA GLU A 235 9.91 7.43 7.76
C GLU A 235 8.77 6.39 7.92
N PRO A 236 7.97 6.47 9.01
CA PRO A 236 7.51 5.25 9.64
C PRO A 236 6.30 4.50 9.05
N HIS A 237 5.67 5.01 7.99
CA HIS A 237 4.28 4.65 7.65
C HIS A 237 4.12 3.88 6.33
N ASN A 238 5.06 2.98 6.01
CA ASN A 238 5.20 2.43 4.66
C ASN A 238 4.78 0.95 4.51
N ILE A 239 3.64 0.68 3.84
CA ILE A 239 3.27 -0.68 3.38
C ILE A 239 3.50 -0.79 1.86
N PHE A 240 4.49 -1.58 1.44
CA PHE A 240 4.70 -1.95 0.03
C PHE A 240 3.94 -3.23 -0.29
N LYS A 241 3.07 -3.20 -1.30
CA LYS A 241 2.37 -4.35 -1.88
C LYS A 241 2.93 -4.60 -3.27
N LEU A 242 3.75 -5.64 -3.35
CA LEU A 242 4.29 -6.14 -4.59
C LEU A 242 3.33 -7.20 -5.15
N PHE A 243 3.01 -7.11 -6.44
CA PHE A 243 2.11 -8.01 -7.16
C PHE A 243 2.85 -8.72 -8.29
#